data_AF-A0A068B314-F1
#
_entry.id   AF-A0A068B314-F1
#
_cell.length_a   1.000
_cell.length_b   1.000
_cell.length_c   1.000
_cell.angle_alpha   90.00
_cell.angle_beta   90.00
_cell.angle_gamma   90.00
#
_symmetry.space_group_name_H-M   'P 1'
#
loop_
_entity.id
_entity.type
_entity.pdbx_description
1 polymer ?
#
loop_
_entity_poly.entity_id
_entity_poly.type
_entity_poly.pdbx_seq_one_letter_code
_entity_poly.pdbx_strand_id
1 'polypeptide(L)' 'VTQADVGNALGKLKIPGVGSLSQSTICRFESLTLSHNNMIALKPVLQAWLEEAEKAAREKSQNEAYANAMDKKRKRT' A
#
# COMPACT_ATOMS: atom_id res chain seq x y z
N VAL A 1 -0.71 1.36 9.23
CA VAL A 1 -1.64 1.61 8.12
C VAL A 1 -3.04 1.32 8.63
N THR A 2 -3.95 2.29 8.53
CA THR A 2 -5.37 2.08 8.87
C THR A 2 -6.15 1.66 7.62
N GLN A 3 -7.33 1.03 7.80
CA GLN A 3 -8.22 0.68 6.70
C GLN A 3 -8.64 1.91 5.86
N ALA A 4 -8.79 3.08 6.49
CA ALA A 4 -9.05 4.34 5.79
C ALA A 4 -7.85 4.75 4.93
N ASP A 5 -6.62 4.58 5.42
CA ASP A 5 -5.40 4.86 4.66
C ASP A 5 -5.29 3.96 3.43
N VAL A 6 -5.62 2.67 3.56
CA VAL A 6 -5.67 1.73 2.43
C VAL A 6 -6.66 2.22 1.37
N GLY A 7 -7.88 2.54 1.79
CA GLY A 7 -8.93 3.05 0.91
C GLY A 7 -8.54 4.33 0.15
N ASN A 8 -7.87 5.26 0.84
CA ASN A 8 -7.36 6.49 0.24
C ASN A 8 -6.16 6.25 -0.67
N ALA A 9 -5.26 5.33 -0.32
CA ALA A 9 -4.08 5.00 -1.11
C ALA A 9 -4.44 4.32 -2.44
N LEU A 10 -5.50 3.50 -2.45
CA LEU A 10 -6.03 2.90 -3.69
C LEU A 10 -6.41 3.96 -4.74
N GLY A 11 -7.07 5.04 -4.33
CA GLY A 11 -7.41 6.14 -5.24
C GLY A 11 -6.18 6.86 -5.83
N LYS A 12 -5.00 6.72 -5.21
CA LYS A 12 -3.74 7.33 -5.68
C LYS A 12 -2.96 6.45 -6.64
N LEU A 13 -3.26 5.14 -6.73
CA LEU A 13 -2.51 4.19 -7.56
C LEU A 13 -2.76 4.33 -9.07
N LYS A 14 -3.65 5.23 -9.51
CA LYS A 14 -4.00 5.47 -10.92
C LYS A 14 -4.34 4.19 -11.70
N ILE A 15 -4.89 3.18 -11.03
CA ILE A 15 -5.37 1.96 -11.69
C ILE A 15 -6.67 2.33 -12.45
N PRO A 16 -6.76 2.12 -13.77
CA PRO A 16 -7.95 2.49 -14.54
C PRO A 16 -9.22 1.84 -13.96
N GLY A 17 -10.25 2.66 -13.72
CA GLY A 17 -11.54 2.19 -13.18
C GLY A 17 -11.56 1.92 -11.67
N VAL A 18 -10.45 2.13 -10.96
CA VAL A 18 -10.38 1.98 -9.50
C VAL A 18 -10.30 3.35 -8.83
N GLY A 19 -11.33 3.68 -8.06
CA GLY A 19 -11.38 4.87 -7.21
C GLY A 19 -10.88 4.62 -5.79
N SER A 20 -11.02 5.62 -4.93
CA SER A 20 -10.85 5.41 -3.49
C SER A 20 -11.95 4.50 -2.94
N LEU A 21 -11.59 3.66 -1.96
CA LEU A 21 -12.55 2.85 -1.22
C LEU A 21 -12.76 3.43 0.18
N SER A 22 -13.95 3.23 0.75
CA SER A 22 -14.23 3.63 2.12
C SER A 22 -13.59 2.65 3.13
N GLN A 23 -13.33 3.12 4.35
CA GLN A 23 -12.91 2.26 5.47
C GLN A 23 -13.88 1.09 5.68
N SER A 24 -15.19 1.35 5.60
CA SER A 24 -16.22 0.31 5.73
C SER A 24 -16.13 -0.76 4.63
N THR A 25 -15.75 -0.39 3.41
CA THR A 25 -15.56 -1.35 2.30
C THR A 25 -14.36 -2.25 2.57
N ILE A 26 -13.24 -1.67 3.02
CA ILE A 26 -12.03 -2.42 3.40
C ILE A 26 -12.33 -3.38 4.57
N CYS A 27 -13.00 -2.89 5.61
CA CYS A 27 -13.40 -3.72 6.77
C CYS A 27 -14.29 -4.90 6.36
N ARG A 28 -15.26 -4.68 5.47
CA ARG A 28 -16.12 -5.75 4.96
C ARG A 28 -15.40 -6.77 4.10
N PHE A 29 -14.40 -6.33 3.33
CA PHE A 29 -13.53 -7.23 2.59
C PHE A 29 -12.72 -8.13 3.54
N GLU A 30 -12.07 -7.56 4.55
CA GLU A 30 -11.25 -8.30 5.53
C GLU A 30 -12.08 -9.30 6.36
N SER A 31 -13.30 -8.91 6.73
CA SER A 31 -14.24 -9.77 7.46
C SER A 31 -15.01 -10.77 6.58
N LEU A 32 -14.75 -10.79 5.27
CA LEU A 32 -15.45 -11.66 4.31
C LEU A 32 -16.97 -11.47 4.26
N THR A 33 -17.44 -10.24 4.49
CA THR A 33 -18.87 -9.87 4.55
C THR A 33 -19.38 -9.14 3.30
N LEU A 34 -18.64 -9.25 2.19
CA LEU A 34 -19.06 -8.81 0.86
C LEU A 34 -19.67 -9.98 0.07
N SER A 35 -20.42 -9.67 -0.98
CA SER A 35 -20.87 -10.70 -1.92
C SER A 35 -19.66 -11.36 -2.60
N HIS A 36 -19.86 -12.59 -3.09
CA HIS A 36 -18.82 -13.33 -3.79
C HIS A 36 -18.23 -12.55 -4.98
N ASN A 37 -19.09 -11.93 -5.80
CA ASN A 37 -18.65 -11.12 -6.94
C ASN A 37 -17.84 -9.90 -6.50
N ASN A 38 -18.24 -9.20 -5.43
CA ASN A 38 -17.49 -8.06 -4.91
C ASN A 38 -16.15 -8.49 -4.32
N MET A 39 -16.09 -9.64 -3.66
CA MET A 39 -14.85 -10.21 -3.14
C MET A 39 -13.87 -10.52 -4.27
N ILE A 40 -14.35 -11.18 -5.33
CA ILE A 40 -13.52 -11.49 -6.52
C ILE A 40 -13.04 -10.22 -7.22
N ALA A 41 -13.91 -9.20 -7.35
CA ALA A 41 -13.54 -7.94 -8.00
C ALA A 41 -12.51 -7.13 -7.20
N LEU A 42 -12.61 -7.11 -5.87
CA LEU A 42 -11.70 -6.35 -5.01
C LEU A 42 -10.35 -7.03 -4.78
N LYS A 43 -10.30 -8.36 -4.84
CA LYS A 43 -9.06 -9.12 -4.61
C LYS A 43 -7.87 -8.67 -5.48
N PRO A 44 -7.95 -8.59 -6.82
CA PRO A 44 -6.83 -8.14 -7.64
C PRO A 44 -6.46 -6.67 -7.39
N VAL A 45 -7.44 -5.82 -7.07
CA VAL A 45 -7.22 -4.41 -6.76
C VAL A 45 -6.40 -4.23 -5.48
N LEU A 46 -6.79 -4.93 -4.42
CA LEU A 46 -6.08 -4.88 -3.13
C LEU A 46 -4.71 -5.57 -3.20
N GLN A 47 -4.56 -6.61 -4.01
CA GLN A 47 -3.29 -7.26 -4.23
C GLN A 47 -2.29 -6.33 -4.96
N ALA A 48 -2.72 -5.67 -6.04
CA ALA A 48 -1.88 -4.69 -6.75
C ALA A 48 -1.43 -3.55 -5.83
N TRP A 49 -2.32 -3.09 -4.95
CA TRP A 49 -1.95 -2.09 -3.93
C TRP A 49 -0.90 -2.61 -2.95
N LEU A 50 -1.05 -3.84 -2.47
CA LEU A 50 -0.11 -4.44 -1.53
C LEU A 50 1.29 -4.56 -2.14
N GLU A 51 1.38 -5.04 -3.39
CA GLU A 51 2.64 -5.20 -4.11
C GLU A 51 3.39 -3.86 -4.27
N GLU A 52 2.68 -2.79 -4.65
CA GLU A 52 3.27 -1.45 -4.79
C GLU A 52 3.67 -0.85 -3.42
N ALA A 53 2.82 -1.03 -2.40
CA ALA A 53 3.11 -0.57 -1.04
C ALA A 53 4.37 -1.24 -0.47
N GLU A 54 4.53 -2.55 -0.68
CA GLU A 54 5.71 -3.29 -0.27
C GLU A 54 6.96 -2.87 -1.05
N LYS A 55 6.83 -2.64 -2.37
CA LYS A 55 7.94 -2.16 -3.20
C LYS A 55 8.44 -0.79 -2.72
N ALA A 56 7.53 0.16 -2.47
CA ALA A 56 7.86 1.47 -1.93
C ALA A 56 8.53 1.37 -0.54
N ALA A 57 8.08 0.44 0.32
CA ALA A 57 8.70 0.20 1.61
C ALA A 57 10.14 -0.36 1.48
N ARG A 58 10.36 -1.28 0.54
CA ARG A 58 11.69 -1.83 0.22
C ARG A 58 12.63 -0.74 -0.29
N GLU A 59 12.18 0.10 -1.22
CA GLU A 59 12.98 1.21 -1.76
C GLU A 59 13.34 2.24 -0.67
N LYS A 60 12.39 2.58 0.21
CA LYS A 60 12.63 3.51 1.31
C LYS A 60 13.69 2.97 2.29
N SER A 61 13.58 1.71 2.68
CA SER A 61 14.56 1.09 3.60
C SER A 61 15.96 0.99 3.00
N GLN A 62 16.08 0.71 1.69
CA GLN A 62 17.36 0.76 0.99
C GLN A 62 17.94 2.17 0.99
N ASN A 63 17.13 3.18 0.63
CA ASN A 63 17.59 4.57 0.57
C ASN A 63 18.02 5.09 1.95
N GLU A 64 17.31 4.72 3.02
CA GLU A 64 17.69 5.01 4.40
C GLU A 64 19.02 4.35 4.76
N ALA A 65 19.25 3.11 4.36
CA ALA A 65 20.54 2.43 4.58
C ALA A 65 21.70 3.14 3.87
N TYR A 66 21.49 3.59 2.62
CA TYR A 66 22.48 4.36 1.86
C TYR A 66 22.78 5.71 2.52
N ALA A 67 21.76 6.47 2.94
CA ALA A 67 21.94 7.74 3.61
C ALA A 67 22.73 7.59 4.92
N ASN A 68 22.36 6.61 5.75
CA ASN A 68 23.07 6.31 7.00
C ASN A 68 24.53 5.89 6.78
N ALA A 69 24.83 5.16 5.68
CA ALA A 69 26.19 4.81 5.32
C ALA A 69 27.01 6.04 4.90
N MET A 70 26.40 6.98 4.18
CA MET A 70 27.03 8.23 3.75
C MET A 70 27.37 9.14 4.93
N ASP A 71 26.45 9.28 5.91
CA ASP A 71 26.67 10.05 7.14
C ASP A 71 27.79 9.48 8.01
N LYS A 72 27.89 8.15 8.11
CA LYS A 72 29.00 7.48 8.84
C LYS A 72 30.36 7.72 8.19
N LYS A 73 30.42 7.85 6.86
CA LYS A 73 31.67 8.17 6.14
C LYS A 73 32.11 9.61 6.34
N ARG A 74 31.16 10.56 6.45
CA ARG A 74 31.43 11.99 6.68
C ARG A 74 31.87 12.33 8.11
N LYS A 75 31.51 11.53 9.11
CA LYS A 75 31.93 11.70 10.52
C LYS A 75 33.28 11.04 10.85
N ARG A 76 33.95 10.42 9.86
CA ARG A 76 35.26 9.75 10.02
C ARG A 76 36.43 10.61 9.49
N THR A 77 36.21 11.90 9.29
CA THR A 77 37.22 12.94 8.99
C THR A 77 37.10 14.02 10.03
#